data_AF-A0A947P3W1-F1
#
_entry.id   AF-A0A947P3W1-F1
#
_cell.length_a   1.000
_cell.length_b   1.000
_cell.length_c   1.000
_cell.angle_alpha   90.00
_cell.angle_beta   90.00
_cell.angle_gamma   90.00
#
_symmetry.space_group_name_H-M   'P 1'
#
loop_
_entity.id
_entity.type
_entity.pdbx_description
1 polymer ?
#
loop_
_entity_poly.entity_id
_entity_poly.type
_entity_poly.pdbx_seq_one_letter_code
_entity_poly.pdbx_strand_id
1 'polypeptide(L)'
;MQLVINTYGAAIHKVGNLFEICADGNKSLVSPKKVQSILITTGVHLTSDAIEMAVENNIDILFADKYGNPYGRIWHSKLGSTARIRRSQILLSMQSEGLQIGLQWILRRFESQVEYLKTVRERRTRQSAEISNVINLLNRSIDDLNHLDGNINELRNKILGIEGYAGRQY
;
A
#
# COMPACT_ATOMS: atom_id res chain seq x y z
N MET A 1 6.54 8.09 -13.06
CA MET A 1 7.49 6.97 -12.88
C MET A 1 7.93 6.92 -11.43
N GLN A 2 8.24 5.75 -10.89
CA GLN A 2 8.92 5.63 -9.60
C GLN A 2 10.43 5.56 -9.85
N LEU A 3 11.22 6.41 -9.18
CA LEU A 3 12.68 6.31 -9.20
C LEU A 3 13.12 5.34 -8.10
N VAL A 4 13.84 4.30 -8.47
CA VAL A 4 14.39 3.32 -7.51
C VAL A 4 15.90 3.47 -7.47
N ILE A 5 16.42 3.87 -6.32
CA ILE A 5 17.85 4.08 -6.09
C ILE A 5 18.36 2.96 -5.20
N ASN A 6 19.01 1.98 -5.82
CA ASN A 6 19.54 0.78 -5.19
C ASN A 6 21.06 0.62 -5.33
N THR A 7 21.74 1.55 -6.00
CA THR A 7 23.21 1.61 -6.09
C THR A 7 23.79 2.30 -4.86
N TYR A 8 24.67 1.61 -4.12
CA TYR A 8 25.34 2.16 -2.94
C TYR A 8 26.23 3.35 -3.31
N GLY A 9 26.17 4.42 -2.51
CA GLY A 9 26.92 5.65 -2.77
C GLY A 9 26.36 6.50 -3.91
N ALA A 10 25.21 6.12 -4.50
CA ALA A 10 24.52 6.97 -5.45
C ALA A 10 24.16 8.32 -4.82
N ALA A 11 24.10 9.36 -5.64
CA ALA A 11 23.77 10.71 -5.18
C ALA A 11 22.58 11.28 -5.95
N ILE A 12 21.71 11.99 -5.25
CA ILE A 12 20.61 12.75 -5.84
C ILE A 12 20.82 14.23 -5.51
N HIS A 13 20.98 15.04 -6.56
CA HIS A 13 21.19 16.47 -6.48
C HIS A 13 20.10 17.22 -7.23
N LYS A 14 19.97 18.51 -6.92
CA LYS A 14 19.22 19.48 -7.73
C LYS A 14 20.18 20.15 -8.69
N VAL A 15 19.91 20.06 -10.00
CA VAL A 15 20.61 20.83 -11.03
C VAL A 15 19.56 21.65 -11.79
N GLY A 16 19.52 22.95 -11.49
CA GLY A 16 18.42 23.81 -11.93
C GLY A 16 17.07 23.30 -11.41
N ASN A 17 16.18 22.91 -12.33
CA ASN A 17 14.86 22.36 -12.03
C ASN A 17 14.75 20.85 -12.31
N LEU A 18 15.88 20.14 -12.32
CA LEU A 18 15.97 18.71 -12.57
C LEU A 18 16.64 17.98 -11.42
N PHE A 19 16.25 16.72 -11.20
CA PHE A 19 17.04 15.79 -10.39
C PHE A 19 18.22 15.30 -11.21
N GLU A 20 19.44 15.51 -10.71
CA GLU A 20 20.63 14.81 -11.19
C GLU A 20 20.84 13.57 -10.32
N ILE A 21 20.76 12.40 -10.92
CA ILE A 21 21.08 11.12 -10.27
C ILE A 21 22.46 10.69 -10.77
N CYS A 22 23.39 10.57 -9.83
CA CYS A 22 24.74 10.09 -10.04
C CYS A 22 24.87 8.68 -9.47
N ALA A 23 25.14 7.68 -10.32
CA ALA A 23 25.37 6.30 -9.89
C ALA A 23 26.40 5.64 -10.80
N ASP A 24 27.38 4.92 -10.24
CA ASP A 24 28.42 4.19 -10.98
C ASP A 24 29.14 5.02 -12.06
N GLY A 25 29.40 6.30 -11.78
CA GLY A 25 30.04 7.23 -12.72
C GLY A 25 29.11 7.80 -13.80
N ASN A 26 27.88 7.29 -13.91
CA ASN A 26 26.88 7.80 -14.84
C ASN A 26 26.06 8.91 -14.17
N LYS A 27 25.71 9.92 -14.98
CA LYS A 27 24.82 11.01 -14.59
C LYS A 27 23.56 10.97 -15.45
N SER A 28 22.40 11.09 -14.80
CA SER A 28 21.13 11.20 -15.49
C SER A 28 20.32 12.35 -14.93
N LEU A 29 19.68 13.11 -15.83
CA LEU A 29 18.81 14.22 -15.46
C LEU A 29 17.34 13.79 -15.62
N VAL A 30 16.57 13.95 -14.55
CA VAL A 30 15.15 13.58 -14.52
C VAL A 30 14.31 14.79 -14.13
N SER A 31 13.29 15.08 -14.93
CA SER A 31 12.32 16.13 -14.59
C SER A 31 11.42 15.66 -13.45
N PRO A 32 11.23 16.48 -12.38
CA PRO A 32 10.32 16.17 -11.29
C PRO A 32 8.90 15.83 -11.77
N LYS A 33 8.43 16.49 -12.84
CA LYS A 33 7.10 16.25 -13.42
C LYS A 33 6.86 14.82 -13.90
N LYS A 34 7.93 14.06 -14.17
CA LYS A 34 7.85 12.66 -14.61
C LYS A 34 7.97 11.69 -13.44
N VAL A 35 8.34 12.17 -12.25
CA VAL A 35 8.58 11.38 -11.05
C VAL A 35 7.35 11.44 -10.16
N GLN A 36 6.89 10.27 -9.72
CA GLN A 36 5.77 10.15 -8.80
C GLN A 36 6.28 9.94 -7.37
N SER A 37 7.32 9.13 -7.22
CA SER A 37 7.93 8.79 -5.94
C SER A 37 9.39 8.39 -6.13
N ILE A 38 10.17 8.49 -5.06
CA ILE A 38 11.56 8.06 -4.98
C ILE A 38 11.65 6.98 -3.90
N LEU A 39 12.16 5.81 -4.24
CA LEU A 39 12.44 4.71 -3.33
C LEU A 39 13.95 4.54 -3.19
N ILE A 40 14.45 4.66 -1.97
CA ILE A 40 15.86 4.48 -1.62
C ILE A 40 15.98 3.20 -0.81
N THR A 41 16.75 2.23 -1.30
CA THR A 41 16.93 0.92 -0.64
C THR A 41 18.36 0.67 -0.14
N THR A 42 19.22 1.69 -0.19
CA THR A 42 20.64 1.61 0.15
C THR A 42 21.17 2.94 0.69
N GLY A 43 22.44 2.98 1.08
CA GLY A 43 23.12 4.22 1.46
C GLY A 43 23.32 5.13 0.25
N VAL A 44 22.75 6.33 0.29
CA VAL A 44 22.84 7.32 -0.79
C VAL A 44 23.16 8.70 -0.23
N HIS A 45 23.73 9.57 -1.06
CA HIS A 45 23.89 10.99 -0.78
C HIS A 45 22.65 11.75 -1.28
N LEU A 46 22.03 12.52 -0.41
CA LEU A 46 20.84 13.29 -0.73
C LEU A 46 21.05 14.74 -0.26
N THR A 47 20.94 15.71 -1.16
CA THR A 47 21.04 17.12 -0.78
C THR A 47 19.70 17.66 -0.29
N SER A 48 19.75 18.64 0.62
CA SER A 48 18.57 19.37 1.08
C SER A 48 17.72 19.91 -0.06
N ASP A 49 18.36 20.44 -1.10
CA ASP A 49 17.69 21.04 -2.25
C ASP A 49 16.95 20.01 -3.11
N ALA A 50 17.48 18.79 -3.19
CA ALA A 50 16.78 17.69 -3.85
C ALA A 50 15.55 17.25 -3.04
N ILE A 51 15.66 17.23 -1.69
CA ILE A 51 14.52 16.95 -0.81
C ILE A 51 13.44 18.02 -0.97
N GLU A 52 13.83 19.30 -0.91
CA GLU A 52 12.91 20.43 -1.08
C GLU A 52 12.19 20.34 -2.43
N MET A 53 12.94 20.14 -3.53
CA MET A 53 12.35 19.98 -4.86
C MET A 53 11.36 18.81 -4.92
N ALA A 54 11.67 17.68 -4.29
CA ALA A 54 10.77 16.54 -4.24
C ALA A 54 9.47 16.93 -3.51
N VAL A 55 9.58 17.54 -2.34
CA VAL A 55 8.43 17.99 -1.54
C VAL A 55 7.58 19.03 -2.28
N GLU A 56 8.18 20.01 -2.93
CA GLU A 56 7.47 21.03 -3.71
C GLU A 56 6.68 20.45 -4.88
N ASN A 57 7.20 19.38 -5.49
CA ASN A 57 6.56 18.66 -6.59
C ASN A 57 5.65 17.52 -6.11
N ASN A 58 5.35 17.42 -4.81
CA ASN A 58 4.56 16.35 -4.19
C ASN A 58 5.10 14.94 -4.49
N ILE A 59 6.43 14.81 -4.54
CA ILE A 59 7.15 13.56 -4.71
C ILE A 59 7.58 13.08 -3.34
N ASP A 60 7.15 11.90 -2.95
CA ASP A 60 7.56 11.30 -1.68
C ASP A 60 8.86 10.52 -1.82
N ILE A 61 9.68 10.57 -0.76
CA ILE A 61 10.93 9.83 -0.68
C ILE A 61 10.77 8.76 0.39
N LEU A 62 10.72 7.50 -0.01
CA LEU A 62 10.61 6.35 0.87
C LEU A 62 11.98 5.71 1.05
N PHE A 63 12.39 5.51 2.30
CA PHE A 63 13.61 4.81 2.66
C PHE A 63 13.25 3.41 3.15
N ALA A 64 13.84 2.39 2.54
CA ALA A 64 13.67 1.00 2.90
C ALA A 64 15.02 0.32 3.14
N ASP A 65 15.02 -0.68 4.02
CA ASP A 65 16.21 -1.50 4.29
C ASP A 65 16.52 -2.45 3.12
N LYS A 66 17.59 -3.24 3.25
CA LYS A 66 17.99 -4.26 2.25
C LYS A 66 16.97 -5.38 2.05
N TYR A 67 15.97 -5.52 2.93
CA TYR A 67 14.88 -6.48 2.85
C TYR A 67 13.60 -5.85 2.27
N GLY A 68 13.62 -4.54 1.96
CA GLY A 68 12.48 -3.80 1.46
C GLY A 68 11.54 -3.26 2.54
N ASN A 69 11.90 -3.36 3.83
CA ASN A 69 11.07 -2.81 4.90
C ASN A 69 11.26 -1.31 4.99
N PRO A 70 10.19 -0.49 4.89
CA PRO A 70 10.30 0.94 5.00
C PRO A 70 10.65 1.36 6.44
N TYR A 71 11.69 2.16 6.62
CA TYR A 71 12.10 2.70 7.92
C TYR A 71 11.98 4.22 8.03
N GLY A 72 11.81 4.92 6.91
CA GLY A 72 11.68 6.38 6.90
C GLY A 72 10.93 6.87 5.67
N ARG A 73 10.26 8.00 5.79
CA ARG A 73 9.59 8.66 4.66
C ARG A 73 9.69 10.17 4.80
N ILE A 74 10.04 10.84 3.72
CA ILE A 74 9.92 12.29 3.59
C ILE A 74 8.73 12.57 2.68
N TRP A 75 7.81 13.39 3.16
CA TRP A 75 6.59 13.77 2.48
C TRP A 75 6.31 15.26 2.72
N HIS A 76 5.51 15.89 1.85
CA HIS A 76 5.16 17.30 2.00
C HIS A 76 4.41 17.61 3.31
N SER A 77 4.67 18.78 3.90
CA SER A 77 3.95 19.24 5.10
C SER A 77 2.51 19.69 4.82
N LYS A 78 2.14 19.87 3.55
CA LYS A 78 0.80 20.32 3.13
C LYS A 78 -0.26 19.28 3.45
N LEU A 79 -1.46 19.76 3.76
CA LEU A 79 -2.60 18.86 3.92
C LEU A 79 -3.07 18.39 2.54
N GLY A 80 -2.88 17.10 2.21
CA GLY A 80 -3.33 16.53 0.93
C GLY A 80 -4.85 16.48 0.75
N SER A 81 -5.61 16.82 1.79
CA SER A 81 -7.09 16.90 1.79
C SER A 81 -7.56 18.09 2.62
N THR A 82 -8.77 18.57 2.36
CA THR A 82 -9.35 19.68 3.12
C THR A 82 -9.63 19.26 4.57
N ALA A 83 -9.59 20.22 5.51
CA ALA A 83 -9.96 19.98 6.90
C ALA A 83 -11.37 19.40 7.04
N ARG A 84 -12.28 19.77 6.13
CA ARG A 84 -13.64 19.22 6.05
C ARG A 84 -13.63 17.70 5.83
N ILE A 85 -12.90 17.22 4.81
CA ILE A 85 -12.82 15.78 4.50
C ILE A 85 -12.29 15.00 5.70
N ARG A 86 -11.27 15.52 6.37
CA ARG A 86 -10.67 14.83 7.53
C ARG A 86 -11.61 14.74 8.71
N ARG A 87 -12.33 15.82 9.02
CA ARG A 87 -13.36 15.81 10.07
C ARG A 87 -14.42 14.76 9.74
N SER A 88 -14.89 14.72 8.49
CA SER A 88 -15.84 13.69 8.04
C SER A 88 -15.27 12.28 8.17
N GLN A 89 -14.01 12.03 7.81
CA GLN A 89 -13.38 10.71 7.97
C GLN A 89 -13.31 10.26 9.43
N ILE A 90 -12.99 11.16 10.35
CA ILE A 90 -12.96 10.87 11.80
C ILE A 90 -14.37 10.61 12.33
N LEU A 91 -15.36 11.40 11.90
CA LEU A 91 -16.75 11.19 12.33
C LEU A 91 -17.30 9.86 11.81
N LEU A 92 -17.11 9.58 10.52
CA LEU A 92 -17.58 8.33 9.89
C LEU A 92 -16.89 7.10 10.48
N SER A 93 -15.62 7.18 10.86
CA SER A 93 -14.90 6.02 11.44
C SER A 93 -15.45 5.57 12.79
N MET A 94 -16.28 6.39 13.44
CA MET A 94 -16.98 6.07 14.69
C MET A 94 -18.43 5.64 14.48
N GLN A 95 -18.92 5.66 13.25
CA GLN A 95 -20.31 5.37 12.88
C GLN A 95 -20.43 4.03 12.15
N SER A 96 -21.66 3.53 12.02
CA SER A 96 -22.01 2.33 11.25
C SER A 96 -21.50 2.37 9.80
N GLU A 97 -21.51 3.55 9.20
CA GLU A 97 -21.11 3.80 7.83
C GLU A 97 -19.60 3.55 7.64
N GLY A 98 -18.76 3.95 8.60
CA GLY A 98 -17.34 3.64 8.57
C GLY A 98 -17.07 2.13 8.71
N LEU A 99 -17.86 1.45 9.53
CA LEU A 99 -17.80 -0.01 9.64
C LEU A 99 -18.16 -0.69 8.30
N GLN A 100 -19.24 -0.24 7.64
CA GLN A 100 -19.64 -0.76 6.34
C GLN A 100 -18.56 -0.58 5.28
N ILE A 101 -17.88 0.57 5.24
CA ILE A 101 -16.75 0.80 4.33
C ILE A 101 -15.61 -0.19 4.60
N GLY A 102 -15.25 -0.39 5.87
CA GLY A 102 -14.22 -1.35 6.26
C GLY A 102 -14.58 -2.79 5.89
N LEU A 103 -15.83 -3.19 6.12
CA LEU A 103 -16.36 -4.51 5.72
C LEU A 103 -16.30 -4.72 4.22
N GLN A 104 -16.68 -3.71 3.41
CA GLN A 104 -16.62 -3.79 1.95
C GLN A 104 -15.20 -4.07 1.44
N TRP A 105 -14.16 -3.51 2.08
CA TRP A 105 -12.77 -3.82 1.69
C TRP A 105 -12.39 -5.28 1.94
N ILE A 106 -12.81 -5.85 3.07
CA ILE A 106 -12.53 -7.24 3.43
C ILE A 106 -13.31 -8.19 2.51
N LEU A 107 -14.60 -7.92 2.29
CA LEU A 107 -15.43 -8.67 1.35
C LEU A 107 -14.81 -8.66 -0.05
N ARG A 108 -14.42 -7.48 -0.54
CA ARG A 108 -13.79 -7.34 -1.86
C ARG A 108 -12.47 -8.11 -1.98
N ARG A 109 -11.67 -8.14 -0.90
CA ARG A 109 -10.45 -8.95 -0.84
C ARG A 109 -10.77 -10.43 -0.98
N PHE A 110 -11.72 -10.95 -0.20
CA PHE A 110 -12.09 -12.37 -0.27
C PHE A 110 -12.67 -12.76 -1.62
N GLU A 111 -13.53 -11.94 -2.22
CA GLU A 111 -14.05 -12.15 -3.58
C GLU A 111 -12.91 -12.27 -4.59
N SER A 112 -11.93 -11.37 -4.51
CA SER A 112 -10.77 -11.34 -5.40
C SER A 112 -9.87 -12.57 -5.20
N GLN A 113 -9.70 -13.01 -3.95
CA GLN A 113 -8.97 -14.25 -3.62
C GLN A 113 -9.68 -15.49 -4.16
N VAL A 114 -11.01 -15.56 -4.04
CA VAL A 114 -11.83 -16.65 -4.61
C VAL A 114 -11.72 -16.67 -6.13
N GLU A 115 -11.80 -15.52 -6.79
CA GLU A 115 -11.64 -15.40 -8.24
C GLU A 115 -10.26 -15.91 -8.69
N TYR A 116 -9.20 -15.46 -8.02
CA TYR A 116 -7.84 -15.93 -8.29
C TYR A 116 -7.70 -17.44 -8.10
N LEU A 117 -8.21 -17.99 -6.99
CA LEU A 117 -8.13 -19.43 -6.72
C LEU A 117 -8.91 -20.26 -7.74
N LYS A 118 -10.05 -19.78 -8.26
CA LYS A 118 -10.77 -20.43 -9.36
C LYS A 118 -9.88 -20.55 -10.59
N THR A 119 -9.19 -19.48 -10.99
CA THR A 119 -8.24 -19.50 -12.11
C THR A 119 -7.05 -20.43 -11.85
N VAL A 120 -6.51 -20.45 -10.63
CA VAL A 120 -5.38 -21.33 -10.27
C VAL A 120 -5.80 -22.80 -10.31
N ARG A 121 -7.01 -23.12 -9.83
CA ARG A 121 -7.56 -24.48 -9.81
C ARG A 121 -7.66 -25.09 -11.20
N GLU A 122 -8.06 -24.31 -12.20
CA GLU A 122 -8.13 -24.75 -13.61
C GLU A 122 -6.77 -25.20 -14.14
N ARG A 123 -5.69 -24.54 -13.71
CA ARG A 123 -4.32 -24.82 -14.14
C ARG A 123 -3.61 -25.88 -13.29
N ARG A 124 -4.09 -26.13 -12.07
CA ARG A 124 -3.47 -27.03 -11.07
C ARG A 124 -4.43 -28.13 -10.64
N THR A 125 -4.81 -28.98 -11.60
CA THR A 125 -5.80 -30.06 -11.40
C THR A 125 -5.45 -31.02 -10.25
N ARG A 126 -4.16 -31.30 -10.02
CA ARG A 126 -3.69 -32.15 -8.92
C ARG A 126 -3.98 -31.59 -7.52
N GLN A 127 -4.10 -30.27 -7.38
CA GLN A 127 -4.40 -29.56 -6.12
C GLN A 127 -5.87 -29.09 -6.06
N SER A 128 -6.71 -29.55 -6.99
CA SER A 128 -8.07 -29.02 -7.14
C SER A 128 -8.94 -29.18 -5.89
N ALA A 129 -8.79 -30.29 -5.17
CA ALA A 129 -9.51 -30.54 -3.92
C ALA A 129 -9.11 -29.56 -2.82
N GLU A 130 -7.79 -29.36 -2.60
CA GLU A 130 -7.27 -28.41 -1.61
C GLU A 130 -7.73 -26.98 -1.92
N ILE A 131 -7.58 -26.55 -3.17
CA ILE A 131 -7.99 -25.21 -3.60
C ILE A 131 -9.51 -25.02 -3.44
N SER A 132 -10.31 -26.05 -3.74
CA SER A 132 -11.77 -25.98 -3.56
C SER A 132 -12.17 -25.87 -2.09
N ASN A 133 -11.44 -26.52 -1.18
CA ASN A 133 -11.67 -26.38 0.26
C ASN A 133 -11.42 -24.93 0.72
N VAL A 134 -10.33 -24.30 0.26
CA VAL A 134 -10.04 -22.90 0.59
C VAL A 134 -11.09 -21.96 0.00
N ILE A 135 -11.51 -22.16 -1.26
CA ILE A 135 -12.61 -21.38 -1.87
C ILE A 135 -13.89 -21.47 -1.03
N ASN A 136 -14.27 -22.68 -0.61
CA ASN A 136 -15.47 -22.88 0.21
C ASN A 136 -15.37 -22.19 1.57
N LEU A 137 -14.18 -22.21 2.19
CA LEU A 137 -13.92 -21.52 3.45
C LEU A 137 -14.01 -19.99 3.30
N LEU A 138 -13.45 -19.42 2.22
CA LEU A 138 -13.55 -18.00 1.93
C LEU A 138 -15.01 -17.58 1.68
N ASN A 139 -15.79 -18.37 0.93
CA ASN A 139 -17.22 -18.10 0.71
C ASN A 139 -18.01 -18.12 2.03
N ARG A 140 -17.76 -19.11 2.91
CA ARG A 140 -18.37 -19.10 4.25
C ARG A 140 -17.97 -17.88 5.06
N SER A 141 -16.72 -17.45 4.99
CA SER A 141 -16.25 -16.24 5.68
C SER A 141 -16.92 -14.97 5.14
N ILE A 142 -17.18 -14.90 3.83
CA ILE A 142 -17.98 -13.84 3.20
C ILE A 142 -19.41 -13.85 3.75
N ASP A 143 -20.06 -15.02 3.78
CA ASP A 143 -21.41 -15.17 4.31
C ASP A 143 -21.47 -14.76 5.79
N ASP A 144 -20.53 -15.22 6.61
CA ASP A 144 -20.43 -14.88 8.03
C ASP A 144 -20.29 -13.36 8.24
N LEU A 145 -19.49 -12.68 7.41
CA LEU A 145 -19.31 -11.22 7.44
C LEU A 145 -20.57 -10.47 7.01
N ASN A 146 -21.30 -10.96 6.01
CA ASN A 146 -22.54 -10.34 5.52
C ASN A 146 -23.70 -10.41 6.54
N HIS A 147 -23.67 -11.40 7.44
CA HIS A 147 -24.68 -11.56 8.50
C HIS A 147 -24.28 -10.90 9.82
N LEU A 148 -23.17 -10.16 9.87
CA LEU A 148 -22.81 -9.40 11.07
C LEU A 148 -23.70 -8.17 11.21
N ASP A 149 -24.32 -8.05 12.38
CA ASP A 149 -25.08 -6.88 12.79
C ASP A 149 -24.62 -6.44 14.20
N GLY A 150 -24.58 -5.12 14.45
CA GLY A 150 -24.08 -4.57 15.71
C GLY A 150 -23.13 -3.37 15.59
N ASN A 151 -22.56 -2.95 16.72
CA ASN A 151 -21.71 -1.77 16.82
C ASN A 151 -20.25 -2.07 16.44
N ILE A 152 -19.55 -1.08 15.87
CA ILE A 152 -18.12 -1.17 15.51
C ILE A 152 -17.23 -1.68 16.64
N ASN A 153 -17.46 -1.29 17.89
CA ASN A 153 -16.60 -1.71 19.01
C ASN A 153 -16.72 -3.21 19.32
N GLU A 154 -17.91 -3.78 19.10
CA GLU A 154 -18.19 -5.20 19.36
C GLU A 154 -17.75 -6.06 18.17
N LEU A 155 -18.01 -5.58 16.95
CA LEU A 155 -17.76 -6.34 15.73
C LEU A 155 -16.30 -6.31 15.29
N ARG A 156 -15.52 -5.28 15.64
CA ARG A 156 -14.14 -5.12 15.14
C ARG A 156 -13.27 -6.36 15.36
N ASN A 157 -13.24 -6.88 16.59
CA ASN A 157 -12.41 -8.04 16.91
C ASN A 157 -12.89 -9.31 16.18
N LYS A 158 -14.20 -9.46 16.01
CA LYS A 158 -14.79 -10.59 15.26
C LYS A 158 -14.43 -10.51 13.78
N ILE A 159 -14.55 -9.33 13.18
CA ILE A 159 -14.19 -9.07 11.78
C ILE A 159 -12.70 -9.35 11.54
N LEU A 160 -11.82 -8.81 12.39
CA LEU A 160 -10.38 -9.07 12.31
C LEU A 160 -10.04 -10.54 12.54
N GLY A 161 -10.78 -11.24 13.40
CA GLY A 161 -10.63 -12.68 13.62
C GLY A 161 -10.97 -13.51 12.38
N ILE A 162 -12.12 -13.21 11.73
CA ILE A 162 -12.53 -13.86 10.48
C ILE A 162 -11.51 -13.55 9.38
N GLU A 163 -11.12 -12.28 9.23
CA GLU A 163 -10.14 -11.81 8.25
C GLU A 163 -8.77 -12.49 8.41
N GLY A 164 -8.25 -12.55 9.63
CA GLY A 164 -6.98 -13.21 9.92
C GLY A 164 -7.02 -14.72 9.71
N TYR A 165 -8.12 -15.39 10.11
CA TYR A 165 -8.26 -16.83 9.91
C TYR A 165 -8.35 -17.19 8.42
N ALA A 166 -9.26 -16.55 7.69
CA ALA A 166 -9.41 -16.73 6.25
C ALA A 166 -8.13 -16.39 5.49
N GLY A 167 -7.47 -15.29 5.86
CA GLY A 167 -6.20 -14.86 5.28
C GLY A 167 -5.03 -15.81 5.55
N ARG A 168 -5.08 -16.63 6.61
CA ARG A 168 -4.10 -17.68 6.89
C ARG A 168 -4.35 -18.95 6.06
N GLN A 169 -5.60 -19.22 5.69
CA GLN A 169 -5.96 -20.41 4.89
C GLN A 169 -5.75 -20.19 3.40
N TYR A 170 -5.90 -18.95 2.92
CA TYR A 170 -5.54 -18.52 1.56
C TYR A 170 -4.02 -18.52 1.36
#